data_AF-A0A7W6RY02-F1
#
_entry.id   AF-A0A7W6RY02-F1
#
_cell.length_a   1.000
_cell.length_b   1.000
_cell.length_c   1.000
_cell.angle_alpha   90.00
_cell.angle_beta   90.00
_cell.angle_gamma   90.00
#
_symmetry.space_group_name_H-M   'P 1'
#
loop_
_entity.id
_entity.type
_entity.pdbx_description
1 polymer ?
#
loop_
_entity_poly.entity_id
_entity_poly.type
_entity_poly.pdbx_seq_one_letter_code
_entity_poly.pdbx_strand_id
1 'polypeptide(L)'
;MAPGAGHLIGLLDLHHHRMIARWRNIMDTVACRRPPVGTVAAEIAFLTEEVAAFRAFVDRQAEALAPLLDGGAKAVLRVEAAALHVDMRALQALVQRRGEGDSAVMVTLAILGERFPVAIHRSHAAFQRAVTERHGGVCGRLHALPSRAGDD
;
A
#
# COMPACT_ATOMS: atom_id res chain seq x y z
N MET A 1 -22.44 4.22 11.89
CA MET A 1 -21.42 3.58 12.77
C MET A 1 -20.06 3.80 12.15
N ALA A 2 -19.08 4.27 12.92
CA ALA A 2 -17.70 4.32 12.44
C ALA A 2 -17.16 2.89 12.30
N PRO A 3 -16.38 2.58 11.25
CA PRO A 3 -15.77 1.26 11.09
C PRO A 3 -14.87 0.94 12.30
N GLY A 4 -14.94 -0.29 12.79
CA GLY A 4 -14.07 -0.76 13.87
C GLY A 4 -12.60 -0.83 13.44
N ALA A 5 -11.67 -0.72 14.40
CA ALA A 5 -10.23 -0.73 14.14
C ALA A 5 -9.77 -1.92 13.29
N GLY A 6 -10.23 -3.12 13.60
CA GLY A 6 -9.91 -4.33 12.83
C GLY A 6 -10.35 -4.27 11.36
N HIS A 7 -11.47 -3.60 11.08
CA HIS A 7 -11.93 -3.40 9.70
C HIS A 7 -11.03 -2.43 8.93
N LEU A 8 -10.60 -1.33 9.57
CA LEU A 8 -9.67 -0.37 8.97
C LEU A 8 -8.31 -1.01 8.67
N ILE A 9 -7.82 -1.86 9.58
CA ILE A 9 -6.58 -2.61 9.39
C ILE A 9 -6.69 -3.55 8.19
N GLY A 10 -7.76 -4.35 8.13
CA GLY A 10 -7.98 -5.28 7.02
C GLY A 10 -8.10 -4.57 5.66
N LEU A 11 -8.72 -3.38 5.62
CA LEU A 11 -8.83 -2.60 4.38
C LEU A 11 -7.48 -2.01 3.93
N LEU A 12 -6.64 -1.53 4.85
CA LEU A 12 -5.28 -1.07 4.50
C LEU A 12 -4.44 -2.20 3.94
N ASP A 13 -4.43 -3.35 4.63
CA ASP A 13 -3.71 -4.54 4.17
C ASP A 13 -4.22 -5.01 2.80
N LEU A 14 -5.54 -4.95 2.55
CA LEU A 14 -6.12 -5.28 1.25
C LEU A 14 -5.60 -4.37 0.14
N HIS A 15 -5.56 -3.05 0.37
CA HIS A 15 -5.02 -2.10 -0.61
C HIS A 15 -3.54 -2.38 -0.91
N HIS A 16 -2.71 -2.61 0.12
CA HIS A 16 -1.29 -2.92 -0.08
C HIS A 16 -1.10 -4.19 -0.92
N HIS A 17 -1.80 -5.28 -0.61
CA HIS A 17 -1.72 -6.52 -1.37
C HIS A 17 -2.19 -6.36 -2.82
N ARG A 18 -3.29 -5.62 -3.04
CA ARG A 18 -3.79 -5.32 -4.39
C ARG A 18 -2.78 -4.53 -5.22
N MET A 19 -2.20 -3.48 -4.65
CA MET A 19 -1.19 -2.67 -5.34
C MET A 19 0.05 -3.51 -5.70
N ILE A 20 0.53 -4.37 -4.79
CA ILE A 20 1.67 -5.27 -5.07
C ILE A 20 1.32 -6.28 -6.17
N ALA A 21 0.16 -6.92 -6.10
CA ALA A 21 -0.26 -7.89 -7.09
C ALA A 21 -0.38 -7.25 -8.49
N ARG A 22 -0.96 -6.05 -8.56
CA ARG A 22 -1.07 -5.29 -9.82
C ARG A 22 0.28 -4.83 -10.36
N TRP A 23 1.18 -4.37 -9.49
CA TRP A 23 2.55 -4.05 -9.90
C TRP A 23 3.27 -5.26 -10.51
N ARG A 24 3.16 -6.42 -9.86
CA ARG A 24 3.72 -7.68 -10.39
C ARG A 24 3.14 -8.03 -11.75
N ASN A 25 1.82 -7.95 -11.92
CA ASN A 25 1.17 -8.19 -13.22
C ASN A 25 1.71 -7.27 -14.32
N ILE A 26 1.96 -5.99 -14.02
CA ILE A 26 2.56 -5.06 -14.98
C ILE A 26 3.96 -5.55 -15.37
N MET A 27 4.81 -5.85 -14.38
CA MET A 27 6.19 -6.28 -14.64
C MET A 27 6.25 -7.61 -15.39
N ASP A 28 5.38 -8.57 -15.06
CA ASP A 28 5.27 -9.86 -15.75
C ASP A 28 4.77 -9.68 -17.19
N THR A 29 3.81 -8.78 -17.41
CA THR A 29 3.29 -8.45 -18.75
C THR A 29 4.36 -7.79 -19.62
N VAL A 30 5.15 -6.88 -19.05
CA VAL A 30 6.27 -6.21 -19.73
C VAL A 30 7.41 -7.19 -20.04
N ALA A 31 7.67 -8.13 -19.14
CA ALA A 31 8.68 -9.17 -19.34
C ALA A 31 8.26 -10.21 -20.39
N CYS A 32 6.96 -10.37 -20.64
CA CYS A 32 6.46 -11.24 -21.69
C CYS A 32 6.90 -10.73 -23.08
N ARG A 33 7.39 -11.62 -23.95
CA ARG A 33 7.90 -11.22 -25.27
C ARG A 33 6.82 -10.67 -26.21
N ARG A 34 5.54 -11.00 -25.98
CA ARG A 34 4.39 -10.59 -26.82
C ARG A 34 3.08 -10.51 -26.02
N PRO A 35 2.94 -9.56 -25.08
CA PRO A 35 1.63 -9.29 -24.49
C PRO A 35 0.67 -8.76 -25.58
N PRO A 36 -0.65 -9.03 -25.48
CA PRO A 36 -1.63 -8.39 -26.34
C PRO A 36 -1.55 -6.86 -26.22
N VAL A 37 -1.72 -6.16 -27.34
CA VAL A 37 -1.70 -4.69 -27.37
C VAL A 37 -2.74 -4.12 -26.41
N GLY A 38 -2.32 -3.15 -25.60
CA GLY A 38 -3.14 -2.45 -24.61
C GLY A 38 -3.14 -3.10 -23.22
N THR A 39 -2.52 -4.27 -23.04
CA THR A 39 -2.54 -4.98 -21.75
C THR A 39 -1.75 -4.22 -20.67
N VAL A 40 -0.57 -3.69 -21.02
CA VAL A 40 0.26 -2.94 -20.06
C VAL A 40 -0.43 -1.63 -19.70
N ALA A 41 -0.99 -0.93 -20.68
CA ALA A 41 -1.76 0.29 -20.45
C ALA A 41 -2.98 0.05 -19.55
N ALA A 42 -3.70 -1.05 -19.73
CA ALA A 42 -4.83 -1.42 -18.89
C ALA A 42 -4.40 -1.71 -17.45
N GLU A 43 -3.35 -2.50 -17.23
CA GLU A 43 -2.85 -2.78 -15.88
C GLU A 43 -2.31 -1.52 -15.18
N ILE A 44 -1.65 -0.61 -15.91
CA ILE A 44 -1.23 0.70 -15.38
C ILE A 44 -2.44 1.56 -14.98
N ALA A 45 -3.50 1.56 -15.78
CA ALA A 45 -4.74 2.27 -15.46
C ALA A 45 -5.38 1.71 -14.18
N PHE A 46 -5.52 0.39 -14.07
CA PHE A 46 -6.05 -0.25 -12.86
C PHE A 46 -5.21 0.03 -11.63
N LEU A 47 -3.87 -0.01 -11.74
CA LEU A 47 -2.99 0.31 -10.63
C LEU A 47 -3.14 1.78 -10.22
N THR A 48 -3.27 2.70 -11.18
CA THR A 48 -3.50 4.11 -10.89
C THR A 48 -4.80 4.33 -10.11
N GLU A 49 -5.87 3.62 -10.48
CA GLU A 49 -7.14 3.65 -9.76
C GLU A 49 -7.01 3.08 -8.33
N GLU A 50 -6.32 1.96 -8.16
CA GLU A 50 -6.11 1.34 -6.85
C GLU A 50 -5.29 2.26 -5.92
N VAL A 51 -4.23 2.88 -6.43
CA VAL A 51 -3.44 3.86 -5.67
C VAL A 51 -4.26 5.10 -5.33
N ALA A 52 -5.13 5.56 -6.23
CA ALA A 52 -6.04 6.68 -5.95
C ALA A 52 -7.06 6.31 -4.86
N ALA A 53 -7.60 5.09 -4.90
CA ALA A 53 -8.51 4.57 -3.89
C ALA A 53 -7.83 4.45 -2.52
N PHE A 54 -6.60 3.91 -2.49
CA PHE A 54 -5.77 3.84 -1.30
C PHE A 54 -5.51 5.22 -0.68
N ARG A 55 -5.08 6.19 -1.48
CA ARG A 55 -4.88 7.57 -1.01
C ARG A 55 -6.17 8.17 -0.44
N ALA A 56 -7.28 8.04 -1.17
CA ALA A 56 -8.58 8.54 -0.71
C ALA A 56 -9.07 7.84 0.55
N PHE A 57 -8.74 6.56 0.74
CA PHE A 57 -9.00 5.84 1.98
C PHE A 57 -8.19 6.42 3.14
N VAL A 58 -6.87 6.59 2.96
CA VAL A 58 -5.97 7.15 3.99
C VAL A 58 -6.42 8.54 4.41
N ASP A 59 -6.79 9.40 3.47
CA ASP A 59 -7.26 10.76 3.78
C ASP A 59 -8.64 10.76 4.46
N ARG A 60 -9.60 9.97 3.99
CA ARG A 60 -10.95 9.89 4.59
C ARG A 60 -10.96 9.27 5.98
N GLN A 61 -10.07 8.30 6.23
CA GLN A 61 -9.99 7.60 7.50
C GLN A 61 -8.91 8.20 8.42
N ALA A 62 -8.34 9.37 8.09
CA ALA A 62 -7.22 9.94 8.83
C ALA A 62 -7.50 10.19 10.33
N GLU A 63 -8.75 10.47 10.69
CA GLU A 63 -9.21 10.62 12.07
C GLU A 63 -9.43 9.26 12.74
N ALA A 64 -10.06 8.32 12.04
CA ALA A 64 -10.31 6.96 12.55
C ALA A 64 -9.02 6.13 12.69
N LEU A 65 -7.98 6.44 11.90
CA LEU A 65 -6.64 5.87 11.98
C LEU A 65 -5.76 6.55 13.05
N ALA A 66 -6.10 7.78 13.47
CA ALA A 66 -5.32 8.50 14.48
C ALA A 66 -5.14 7.75 15.82
N PRO A 67 -6.13 7.01 16.36
CA PRO A 67 -5.91 6.19 17.55
C PRO A 67 -5.10 4.90 17.29
N LEU A 68 -4.88 4.52 16.03
CA LEU A 68 -4.16 3.29 15.65
C LEU A 68 -2.70 3.56 15.26
N LEU A 69 -2.39 4.78 14.83
CA LEU A 69 -1.08 5.16 14.32
C LEU A 69 -0.45 6.23 15.21
N ASP A 70 0.85 6.10 15.48
CA ASP A 70 1.61 7.24 15.97
C ASP A 70 1.75 8.32 14.86
N GLY A 71 2.21 9.52 15.26
CA GLY A 71 2.37 10.64 14.35
C GLY A 71 3.34 10.37 13.19
N GLY A 72 4.36 9.54 13.41
CA GLY A 72 5.35 9.15 12.40
C GLY A 72 4.77 8.19 11.37
N ALA A 73 4.11 7.11 11.82
CA ALA A 73 3.46 6.14 10.95
C ALA A 73 2.35 6.77 10.10
N LYS A 74 1.57 7.70 10.69
CA LYS A 74 0.57 8.48 9.97
C LYS A 74 1.20 9.35 8.87
N ALA A 75 2.31 10.03 9.17
CA ALA A 75 3.00 10.86 8.19
C ALA A 75 3.55 10.04 7.03
N VAL A 76 4.21 8.90 7.32
CA VAL A 76 4.71 7.97 6.29
C VAL A 76 3.59 7.48 5.40
N LEU A 77 2.47 7.03 5.97
CA LEU A 77 1.33 6.51 5.21
C LEU A 77 0.79 7.55 4.20
N ARG A 78 0.65 8.81 4.62
CA ARG A 78 0.15 9.90 3.76
C ARG A 78 1.16 10.31 2.70
N VAL A 79 2.44 10.41 3.06
CA VAL A 79 3.52 10.79 2.13
C VAL A 79 3.66 9.74 1.04
N GLU A 80 3.73 8.46 1.41
CA GLU A 80 3.87 7.37 0.45
C GLU A 80 2.62 7.25 -0.44
N ALA A 81 1.40 7.37 0.12
CA ALA A 81 0.17 7.35 -0.67
C ALA A 81 0.10 8.50 -1.70
N ALA A 82 0.54 9.70 -1.32
CA ALA A 82 0.58 10.85 -2.22
C ALA A 82 1.64 10.68 -3.32
N ALA A 83 2.86 10.25 -2.95
CA ALA A 83 3.96 10.04 -3.89
C ALA A 83 3.59 8.97 -4.93
N LEU A 84 3.09 7.82 -4.48
CA LEU A 84 2.63 6.74 -5.36
C LEU A 84 1.55 7.23 -6.34
N HIS A 85 0.61 8.06 -5.86
CA HIS A 85 -0.45 8.58 -6.73
C HIS A 85 0.07 9.50 -7.82
N VAL A 86 1.04 10.37 -7.48
CA VAL A 86 1.70 11.26 -8.45
C VAL A 86 2.48 10.44 -9.49
N ASP A 87 3.29 9.49 -9.03
CA ASP A 87 4.11 8.63 -9.88
C ASP A 87 3.23 7.82 -10.87
N MET A 88 2.15 7.21 -10.38
CA MET A 88 1.25 6.42 -11.22
C MET A 88 0.48 7.28 -12.23
N ARG A 89 0.03 8.48 -11.84
CA ARG A 89 -0.61 9.39 -12.79
C ARG A 89 0.35 9.89 -13.87
N ALA A 90 1.59 10.17 -13.51
CA ALA A 90 2.61 10.55 -14.47
C ALA A 90 2.88 9.42 -15.47
N LEU A 91 3.00 8.18 -14.99
CA LEU A 91 3.15 7.00 -15.84
C LEU A 91 1.95 6.79 -16.77
N GLN A 92 0.72 6.87 -16.25
CA GLN A 92 -0.49 6.71 -17.06
C GLN A 92 -0.58 7.78 -18.16
N ALA A 93 -0.28 9.04 -17.84
CA ALA A 93 -0.25 10.12 -18.82
C ALA A 93 0.84 9.92 -19.88
N LEU A 94 2.01 9.40 -19.48
CA LEU A 94 3.09 9.07 -20.41
C LEU A 94 2.68 7.97 -21.39
N VAL A 95 2.06 6.90 -20.90
CA VAL A 95 1.51 5.80 -21.71
C VAL A 95 0.45 6.30 -22.68
N GLN A 96 -0.48 7.15 -22.23
CA GLN A 96 -1.50 7.74 -23.11
C GLN A 96 -0.91 8.60 -24.23
N ARG A 97 0.20 9.30 -23.96
CA ARG A 97 0.84 10.20 -24.91
C ARG A 97 1.74 9.48 -25.91
N ARG A 98 2.41 8.40 -25.49
CA ARG A 98 3.48 7.76 -26.27
C ARG A 98 3.21 6.31 -26.67
N GLY A 99 2.22 5.68 -26.06
CA GLY A 99 1.95 4.25 -26.19
C GLY A 99 2.80 3.42 -25.23
N GLU A 100 2.28 2.25 -24.87
CA GLU A 100 2.89 1.34 -23.89
C GLU A 100 4.21 0.70 -24.35
N GLY A 101 4.55 0.76 -25.64
CA GLY A 101 5.81 0.23 -26.19
C GLY A 101 6.94 1.27 -26.31
N ASP A 102 6.69 2.53 -25.93
CA ASP A 102 7.68 3.60 -26.03
C ASP A 102 8.83 3.41 -25.03
N SER A 103 10.06 3.71 -25.46
CA SER A 103 11.25 3.53 -24.63
C SER A 103 11.22 4.37 -23.35
N ALA A 104 10.62 5.57 -23.38
CA ALA A 104 10.49 6.40 -22.18
C ALA A 104 9.52 5.77 -21.15
N VAL A 105 8.48 5.07 -21.61
CA VAL A 105 7.58 4.30 -20.74
C VAL A 105 8.36 3.15 -20.09
N MET A 106 9.15 2.39 -20.86
CA MET A 106 9.96 1.28 -20.32
C MET A 106 10.98 1.75 -19.29
N VAL A 107 11.68 2.86 -19.56
CA VAL A 107 12.62 3.46 -18.61
C VAL A 107 11.90 3.90 -17.33
N THR A 108 10.74 4.53 -17.45
CA THR A 108 9.94 4.96 -16.30
C THR A 108 9.48 3.76 -15.48
N LEU A 109 9.03 2.68 -16.12
CA LEU A 109 8.66 1.43 -15.46
C LEU A 109 9.84 0.79 -14.73
N ALA A 110 11.05 0.81 -15.31
CA ALA A 110 12.24 0.29 -14.65
C ALA A 110 12.57 1.09 -13.38
N ILE A 111 12.56 2.44 -13.46
CA ILE A 111 12.79 3.32 -12.31
C ILE A 111 11.73 3.09 -11.21
N LEU A 112 10.47 2.95 -11.61
CA LEU A 112 9.38 2.66 -10.67
C LEU A 112 9.46 1.23 -10.13
N GLY A 113 10.04 0.27 -10.86
CA GLY A 113 10.26 -1.10 -10.40
C GLY A 113 11.11 -1.20 -9.15
N GLU A 114 12.04 -0.28 -8.97
CA GLU A 114 12.87 -0.20 -7.76
C GLU A 114 12.16 0.55 -6.63
N ARG A 115 11.37 1.57 -6.97
CA ARG A 115 10.79 2.51 -5.98
C ARG A 115 9.42 2.09 -5.46
N PHE A 116 8.56 1.58 -6.33
CA PHE A 116 7.16 1.29 -6.04
C PHE A 116 7.00 0.20 -4.96
N PRO A 117 7.68 -0.96 -5.06
CA PRO A 117 7.60 -1.97 -4.01
C PRO A 117 8.15 -1.46 -2.66
N VAL A 118 9.23 -0.66 -2.70
CA VAL A 118 9.85 -0.09 -1.50
C VAL A 118 8.90 0.88 -0.79
N ALA A 119 8.23 1.76 -1.54
CA ALA A 119 7.24 2.69 -1.02
C ALA A 119 6.07 1.96 -0.35
N ILE A 120 5.53 0.93 -1.01
CA ILE A 120 4.45 0.11 -0.44
C ILE A 120 4.92 -0.62 0.82
N HIS A 121 6.07 -1.28 0.78
CA HIS A 121 6.59 -2.01 1.94
C HIS A 121 6.90 -1.08 3.11
N ARG A 122 7.43 0.12 2.86
CA ARG A 122 7.68 1.10 3.93
C ARG A 122 6.37 1.57 4.55
N SER A 123 5.38 1.89 3.73
CA SER A 123 4.03 2.27 4.16
C SER A 123 3.39 1.17 5.01
N HIS A 124 3.44 -0.07 4.53
CA HIS A 124 2.90 -1.25 5.21
C HIS A 124 3.64 -1.56 6.52
N ALA A 125 4.97 -1.53 6.52
CA ALA A 125 5.78 -1.82 7.71
C ALA A 125 5.66 -0.73 8.79
N ALA A 126 5.49 0.54 8.41
CA ALA A 126 5.21 1.61 9.37
C ALA A 126 3.85 1.40 10.04
N PHE A 127 2.85 1.02 9.25
CA PHE A 127 1.52 0.68 9.73
C PHE A 127 1.51 -0.55 10.66
N GLN A 128 2.09 -1.67 10.22
CA GLN A 128 2.13 -2.92 10.97
C GLN A 128 2.88 -2.79 12.30
N ARG A 129 3.98 -2.02 12.34
CA ARG A 129 4.68 -1.71 13.59
C ARG A 129 3.80 -0.93 14.56
N ALA A 130 3.17 0.16 14.11
CA ALA A 130 2.30 0.97 14.97
C ALA A 130 1.12 0.16 15.53
N VAL A 131 0.51 -0.69 14.71
CA VAL A 131 -0.57 -1.59 15.13
C VAL A 131 -0.07 -2.65 16.11
N THR A 132 1.09 -3.27 15.86
CA THR A 132 1.69 -4.28 16.74
C THR A 132 2.11 -3.69 18.08
N GLU A 133 2.70 -2.51 18.12
CA GLU A 133 3.10 -1.85 19.37
C GLU A 133 1.88 -1.47 20.22
N ARG A 134 0.78 -1.04 19.59
CA ARG A 134 -0.46 -0.66 20.31
C ARG A 134 -1.36 -1.84 20.67
N HIS A 135 -1.42 -2.90 19.86
CA HIS A 135 -2.31 -4.04 20.07
C HIS A 135 -1.59 -5.32 20.53
N GLY A 136 -0.31 -5.49 20.21
CA GLY A 136 0.55 -6.53 20.80
C GLY A 136 0.80 -6.31 22.30
N GLY A 137 0.76 -5.05 22.77
CA GLY A 137 0.71 -4.72 24.21
C GLY A 137 -0.60 -5.14 24.92
N VAL A 138 -1.63 -5.54 24.17
CA VAL A 138 -2.89 -6.10 24.72
C VAL A 138 -2.80 -7.62 24.85
N CYS A 139 -2.15 -8.32 23.91
CA CYS A 139 -1.85 -9.75 24.07
C CYS A 139 -0.73 -10.04 25.09
N GLY A 140 0.24 -9.14 25.25
CA GLY A 140 1.31 -9.28 26.25
C GLY A 140 0.85 -9.10 27.70
N ARG A 141 -0.29 -8.42 27.94
CA ARG A 141 -0.87 -8.25 29.28
C ARG A 141 -1.69 -9.44 29.78
N LEU A 142 -2.18 -10.28 28.87
CA LEU A 142 -2.88 -11.51 29.25
C LEU A 142 -1.93 -12.64 29.70
N HIS A 143 -0.64 -12.57 29.32
CA HIS A 143 0.38 -13.52 29.79
C HIS A 143 1.15 -13.06 31.04
N ALA A 144 0.89 -11.86 31.55
CA ALA A 144 1.54 -11.32 32.75
C ALA A 144 0.59 -11.22 33.97
N LEU A 145 -0.40 -12.12 34.05
CA LEU A 145 -1.05 -12.40 35.33
C LEU A 145 -0.10 -13.30 36.14
N PRO A 146 0.41 -12.87 37.31
CA PRO A 146 1.12 -13.79 38.18
C PRO A 146 0.17 -14.94 38.53
N SER A 147 0.57 -16.16 38.19
CA SER A 147 -0.04 -17.36 38.74
C SER A 147 0.26 -17.38 40.24
N ARG A 148 -0.64 -16.76 41.02
CA ARG A 148 -0.79 -17.00 42.45
C ARG A 148 -2.22 -17.46 42.70
N ALA A 149 -2.52 -18.66 42.21
CA ALA A 149 -3.09 -19.67 43.10
C ALA A 149 -1.88 -20.17 43.91
N GLY A 150 -1.81 -20.04 45.23
CA GLY A 150 -2.79 -20.57 46.15
C GLY A 150 -2.37 -21.99 46.48
N ASP A 151 -1.57 -22.12 47.55
CA ASP A 151 -1.55 -23.23 48.53
C ASP A 151 -0.12 -23.54 49.00
N ASP A 152 0.23 -22.92 50.14
CA ASP A 152 0.70 -23.60 51.36
C ASP A 152 0.52 -22.63 52.56
#